data_AF-A0A943AKF8-F1
#
_entry.id   AF-A0A943AKF8-F1
#
_cell.length_a   1.000
_cell.length_b   1.000
_cell.length_c   1.000
_cell.angle_alpha   90.00
_cell.angle_beta   90.00
_cell.angle_gamma   90.00
#
_symmetry.space_group_name_H-M   'P 1'
#
loop_
_entity.id
_entity.type
_entity.pdbx_description
1 polymer ?
#
loop_
_entity_poly.entity_id
_entity_poly.type
_entity_poly.pdbx_seq_one_letter_code
_entity_poly.pdbx_strand_id
1 'polypeptide(L)'
;MKKQMIPCLYLQYEKAVTGFGQRNLLGDGDVEALGRFYRDGGADGLLIFDFSSKEQEHERAIKKIGSICRTAEIPVMTAGNIKCMDDIKKLIYAGCEKVVLNFSKKSNILLLEEASRRFGKEKMVISISSFHEFADNQKLIEQCSDGILALDSLQDEVAAVSQIPVLLHTDEGKEEELIALLKGKYVSGLSGAYISNLDTKIHKFKERCREENISVNREFEKGDSSRRNGKIVSESFPESSFSVLQDVYKLILDRKENPQEGSYINYLFDKGTDKILKKIGEECTDIVIAAKNEDKEEIACEISDLLYHIMVLMAEKGIFWEDITQELTGK
;
A
#
# COMPACT_ATOMS: atom_id res chain seq x y z
N MET A 1 17.34 8.67 11.99
CA MET A 1 16.89 7.77 10.92
C MET A 1 17.70 8.04 9.66
N LYS A 2 17.89 7.05 8.78
CA LYS A 2 18.47 7.32 7.45
C LYS A 2 17.39 7.98 6.58
N LYS A 3 17.74 9.07 5.88
CA LYS A 3 16.86 9.80 4.98
C LYS A 3 16.79 9.09 3.63
N GLN A 4 15.61 9.03 3.04
CA GLN A 4 15.32 8.31 1.79
C GLN A 4 15.09 9.28 0.62
N MET A 5 15.57 8.92 -0.57
CA MET A 5 15.29 9.60 -1.83
C MET A 5 14.37 8.72 -2.66
N ILE A 6 13.11 9.12 -2.74
CA ILE A 6 12.01 8.33 -3.32
C ILE A 6 11.45 9.09 -4.54
N PRO A 7 11.97 8.84 -5.75
CA PRO A 7 11.36 9.36 -6.97
C PRO A 7 9.91 8.93 -7.08
N CYS A 8 9.11 9.74 -7.76
CA CYS A 8 7.71 9.46 -8.00
C CYS A 8 7.38 9.31 -9.49
N LEU A 9 6.43 8.42 -9.78
CA LEU A 9 5.81 8.24 -11.09
C LEU A 9 4.32 8.51 -10.98
N TYR A 10 3.76 9.25 -11.93
CA TYR A 10 2.32 9.45 -12.05
C TYR A 10 1.82 8.57 -13.18
N LEU A 11 1.03 7.54 -12.88
CA LEU A 11 0.53 6.61 -13.88
C LEU A 11 -0.81 7.06 -14.43
N GLN A 12 -0.87 7.27 -15.74
CA GLN A 12 -2.09 7.54 -16.48
C GLN A 12 -2.11 6.70 -17.76
N TYR A 13 -3.19 5.97 -18.01
CA TYR A 13 -3.26 5.01 -19.13
C TYR A 13 -2.05 4.08 -19.22
N GLU A 14 -1.63 3.53 -18.06
CA GLU A 14 -0.50 2.59 -17.91
C GLU A 14 0.88 3.17 -18.27
N LYS A 15 0.98 4.48 -18.51
CA LYS A 15 2.21 5.20 -18.82
C LYS A 15 2.52 6.22 -17.73
N ALA A 16 3.81 6.49 -17.52
CA ALA A 16 4.24 7.56 -16.64
C ALA A 16 4.04 8.92 -17.32
N VAL A 17 3.42 9.85 -16.60
CA VAL A 17 3.27 11.25 -17.00
C VAL A 17 3.94 12.17 -15.99
N THR A 18 4.17 13.42 -16.39
CA THR A 18 4.69 14.46 -15.51
C THR A 18 3.61 14.91 -14.52
N GLY A 19 3.97 15.05 -13.23
CA GLY A 19 3.31 15.83 -12.18
C GLY A 19 1.77 15.77 -12.01
N PHE A 20 1.26 16.56 -11.07
CA PHE A 20 -0.18 16.81 -10.93
C PHE A 20 -0.72 17.79 -11.99
N GLY A 21 0.14 18.70 -12.48
CA GLY A 21 -0.19 19.75 -13.44
C GLY A 21 -0.22 19.28 -14.90
N GLN A 22 0.75 19.74 -15.71
CA GLN A 22 0.90 19.22 -17.08
C GLN A 22 1.28 17.75 -17.04
N ARG A 23 0.61 16.92 -17.82
CA ARG A 23 0.75 15.44 -17.86
C ARG A 23 1.37 14.96 -19.16
N ASN A 24 2.55 15.48 -19.47
CA ASN A 24 3.33 15.04 -20.62
C ASN A 24 3.90 13.66 -20.35
N LEU A 25 4.15 12.87 -21.40
CA LEU A 25 4.78 11.57 -21.24
C LEU A 25 6.17 11.72 -20.60
N LEU A 26 6.44 10.94 -19.55
CA LEU A 26 7.75 10.85 -18.92
C LEU A 26 8.53 9.69 -19.54
N GLY A 27 9.73 9.97 -20.05
CA GLY A 27 10.56 8.98 -20.74
C GLY A 27 9.93 8.53 -22.07
N ASP A 28 10.11 7.25 -22.41
CA ASP A 28 9.57 6.62 -23.62
C ASP A 28 8.21 5.91 -23.39
N GLY A 29 7.73 5.90 -22.15
CA GLY A 29 6.50 5.23 -21.73
C GLY A 29 6.67 3.80 -21.22
N ASP A 30 7.89 3.27 -21.16
CA ASP A 30 8.19 2.00 -20.47
C ASP A 30 8.41 2.27 -18.97
N VAL A 31 7.36 2.05 -18.17
CA VAL A 31 7.39 2.32 -16.74
C VAL A 31 8.19 1.27 -15.95
N GLU A 32 8.33 0.06 -16.47
CA GLU A 32 9.22 -0.97 -15.92
C GLU A 32 10.70 -0.58 -16.11
N ALA A 33 11.05 0.00 -17.26
CA ALA A 33 12.38 0.56 -17.50
C ALA A 33 12.66 1.78 -16.59
N LEU A 34 11.67 2.66 -16.36
CA LEU A 34 11.81 3.76 -15.39
C LEU A 34 12.05 3.26 -13.97
N GLY A 35 11.36 2.18 -13.54
CA GLY A 35 11.61 1.56 -12.23
C GLY A 35 13.06 1.11 -12.06
N ARG A 36 13.61 0.41 -13.08
CA ARG A 36 15.04 0.00 -13.10
C ARG A 36 15.98 1.19 -13.14
N PHE A 37 15.67 2.21 -13.95
CA PHE A 37 16.45 3.43 -14.05
C PHE A 37 16.64 4.10 -12.68
N TYR A 38 15.56 4.26 -11.91
CA TYR A 38 15.65 4.87 -10.58
C TYR A 38 16.41 4.00 -9.58
N ARG A 39 16.19 2.68 -9.59
CA ARG A 39 16.99 1.74 -8.78
C ARG A 39 18.47 1.91 -9.07
N ASP A 40 18.86 1.87 -10.34
CA ASP A 40 20.26 1.94 -10.77
C ASP A 40 20.85 3.34 -10.51
N GLY A 41 20.02 4.38 -10.48
CA GLY A 41 20.38 5.74 -10.07
C GLY A 41 20.60 5.93 -8.57
N GLY A 42 20.24 4.92 -7.75
CA GLY A 42 20.41 4.91 -6.31
C GLY A 42 19.19 5.35 -5.51
N ALA A 43 17.98 5.25 -6.07
CA ALA A 43 16.74 5.49 -5.34
C ALA A 43 16.56 4.51 -4.17
N ASP A 44 15.95 4.98 -3.08
CA ASP A 44 15.66 4.16 -1.88
C ASP A 44 14.29 3.45 -1.94
N GLY A 45 13.49 3.83 -2.92
CA GLY A 45 12.15 3.34 -3.16
C GLY A 45 11.53 4.09 -4.33
N LEU A 46 10.29 3.77 -4.65
CA LEU A 46 9.52 4.41 -5.71
C LEU A 46 8.13 4.74 -5.19
N LEU A 47 7.67 5.97 -5.41
CA LEU A 47 6.31 6.39 -5.11
C LEU A 47 5.50 6.41 -6.40
N ILE A 48 4.39 5.69 -6.47
CA ILE A 48 3.54 5.66 -7.66
C ILE A 48 2.21 6.33 -7.32
N PHE A 49 1.80 7.32 -8.10
CA PHE A 49 0.46 7.89 -8.05
C PHE A 49 -0.39 7.30 -9.16
N ASP A 50 -1.48 6.62 -8.81
CA ASP A 50 -2.49 6.20 -9.76
C ASP A 50 -3.45 7.35 -10.07
N PHE A 51 -3.41 7.84 -11.32
CA PHE A 51 -4.28 8.90 -11.85
C PHE A 51 -5.45 8.37 -12.67
N SER A 52 -5.70 7.05 -12.61
CA SER A 52 -6.85 6.46 -13.27
C SER A 52 -8.16 7.11 -12.80
N SER A 53 -9.07 7.29 -13.76
CA SER A 53 -10.35 7.97 -13.54
C SER A 53 -11.53 7.02 -13.57
N LYS A 54 -11.38 5.89 -14.27
CA LYS A 54 -12.41 4.86 -14.46
C LYS A 54 -12.00 3.56 -13.80
N GLU A 55 -12.99 2.75 -13.41
CA GLU A 55 -12.75 1.46 -12.74
C GLU A 55 -11.88 0.51 -13.56
N GLN A 56 -12.18 0.34 -14.85
CA GLN A 56 -11.38 -0.50 -15.74
C GLN A 56 -9.94 0.03 -15.92
N GLU A 57 -9.75 1.33 -15.81
CA GLU A 57 -8.43 1.95 -15.88
C GLU A 57 -7.65 1.70 -14.59
N HIS A 58 -8.31 1.77 -13.43
CA HIS A 58 -7.76 1.45 -12.11
C HIS A 58 -7.25 0.00 -12.05
N GLU A 59 -8.06 -0.96 -12.51
CA GLU A 59 -7.67 -2.37 -12.56
C GLU A 59 -6.43 -2.61 -13.44
N ARG A 60 -6.32 -1.90 -14.57
CA ARG A 60 -5.11 -1.96 -15.40
C ARG A 60 -3.92 -1.29 -14.73
N ALA A 61 -4.13 -0.16 -14.05
CA ALA A 61 -3.09 0.52 -13.29
C ALA A 61 -2.52 -0.39 -12.18
N ILE A 62 -3.36 -1.09 -11.42
CA ILE A 62 -2.93 -2.05 -10.39
C ILE A 62 -2.08 -3.16 -10.99
N LYS A 63 -2.50 -3.77 -12.11
CA LYS A 63 -1.71 -4.79 -12.81
C LYS A 63 -0.35 -4.26 -13.25
N LYS A 64 -0.33 -3.02 -13.77
CA LYS A 64 0.91 -2.37 -14.19
C LYS A 64 1.82 -2.05 -12.99
N ILE A 65 1.27 -1.58 -11.88
CA ILE A 65 2.00 -1.37 -10.61
C ILE A 65 2.64 -2.69 -10.16
N GLY A 66 1.93 -3.81 -10.23
CA GLY A 66 2.51 -5.12 -9.89
C GLY A 66 3.71 -5.50 -10.77
N SER A 67 3.67 -5.18 -12.07
CA SER A 67 4.84 -5.35 -12.95
C SER A 67 6.00 -4.44 -12.57
N ILE A 68 5.74 -3.21 -12.13
CA ILE A 68 6.78 -2.29 -11.62
C ILE A 68 7.38 -2.85 -10.32
N CYS A 69 6.57 -3.31 -9.36
CA CYS A 69 7.05 -3.91 -8.11
C CYS A 69 8.01 -5.08 -8.37
N ARG A 70 7.70 -5.96 -9.33
CA ARG A 70 8.56 -7.08 -9.71
C ARG A 70 9.87 -6.66 -10.38
N THR A 71 9.86 -5.58 -11.16
CA THR A 71 10.99 -5.20 -12.02
C THR A 71 11.91 -4.14 -11.41
N ALA A 72 11.38 -3.27 -10.55
CA ALA A 72 12.12 -2.18 -9.93
C ALA A 72 13.06 -2.66 -8.80
N GLU A 73 12.75 -3.80 -8.16
CA GLU A 73 13.55 -4.40 -7.08
C GLU A 73 13.90 -3.46 -5.91
N ILE A 74 13.14 -2.37 -5.76
CA ILE A 74 13.18 -1.42 -4.64
C ILE A 74 11.79 -1.33 -4.03
N PRO A 75 11.67 -0.91 -2.75
CA PRO A 75 10.39 -0.62 -2.11
C PRO A 75 9.47 0.24 -2.99
N VAL A 76 8.24 -0.23 -3.26
CA VAL A 76 7.24 0.55 -3.98
C VAL A 76 6.13 0.97 -3.04
N MET A 77 5.81 2.25 -3.02
CA MET A 77 4.66 2.81 -2.33
C MET A 77 3.64 3.30 -3.36
N THR A 78 2.36 3.02 -3.15
CA THR A 78 1.31 3.47 -4.07
C THR A 78 0.35 4.43 -3.40
N ALA A 79 0.11 5.57 -4.06
CA ALA A 79 -0.85 6.59 -3.73
C ALA A 79 -1.86 6.75 -4.89
N GLY A 80 -2.96 7.46 -4.64
CA GLY A 80 -3.94 7.75 -5.69
C GLY A 80 -4.96 6.64 -5.91
N ASN A 81 -6.17 7.06 -6.25
CA ASN A 81 -7.35 6.23 -6.55
C ASN A 81 -7.72 5.07 -5.59
N ILE A 82 -7.24 5.06 -4.34
CA ILE A 82 -7.70 4.10 -3.32
C ILE A 82 -9.08 4.52 -2.80
N LYS A 83 -10.09 3.69 -3.03
CA LYS A 83 -11.50 3.95 -2.67
C LYS A 83 -12.01 3.00 -1.58
N CYS A 84 -11.52 1.78 -1.57
CA CYS A 84 -12.02 0.73 -0.69
C CYS A 84 -10.92 -0.23 -0.21
N MET A 85 -11.28 -1.14 0.70
CA MET A 85 -10.38 -2.16 1.24
C MET A 85 -9.84 -3.11 0.17
N ASP A 86 -10.62 -3.37 -0.89
CA ASP A 86 -10.23 -4.24 -2.00
C ASP A 86 -9.06 -3.65 -2.78
N ASP A 87 -9.03 -2.32 -2.99
CA ASP A 87 -7.92 -1.64 -3.66
C ASP A 87 -6.62 -1.77 -2.84
N ILE A 88 -6.71 -1.60 -1.52
CA ILE A 88 -5.58 -1.75 -0.59
C ILE A 88 -5.01 -3.17 -0.69
N LYS A 89 -5.89 -4.17 -0.62
CA LYS A 89 -5.54 -5.58 -0.75
C LYS A 89 -4.82 -5.85 -2.07
N LYS A 90 -5.43 -5.46 -3.19
CA LYS A 90 -4.89 -5.65 -4.54
C LYS A 90 -3.51 -5.01 -4.69
N LEU A 91 -3.30 -3.80 -4.16
CA LEU A 91 -2.01 -3.11 -4.24
C LEU A 91 -0.93 -3.81 -3.40
N ILE A 92 -1.25 -4.23 -2.17
CA ILE A 92 -0.30 -4.96 -1.31
C ILE A 92 0.07 -6.30 -1.96
N TYR A 93 -0.91 -7.04 -2.49
CA TYR A 93 -0.69 -8.33 -3.14
C TYR A 93 0.00 -8.22 -4.49
N ALA A 94 -0.16 -7.09 -5.19
CA ALA A 94 0.66 -6.76 -6.35
C ALA A 94 2.15 -6.51 -5.99
N GLY A 95 2.50 -6.45 -4.71
CA GLY A 95 3.87 -6.32 -4.21
C GLY A 95 4.23 -4.92 -3.71
N CYS A 96 3.27 -4.02 -3.52
CA CYS A 96 3.54 -2.73 -2.90
C CYS A 96 3.98 -2.93 -1.45
N GLU A 97 5.05 -2.25 -1.06
CA GLU A 97 5.50 -2.24 0.33
C GLU A 97 4.53 -1.46 1.21
N LYS A 98 4.00 -0.34 0.70
CA LYS A 98 3.03 0.51 1.42
C LYS A 98 1.96 1.07 0.49
N VAL A 99 0.80 1.37 1.05
CA VAL A 99 -0.26 2.14 0.40
C VAL A 99 -0.44 3.49 1.09
N VAL A 100 -0.78 4.52 0.32
CA VAL A 100 -0.92 5.89 0.81
C VAL A 100 -2.39 6.31 0.73
N LEU A 101 -3.04 6.41 1.89
CA LEU A 101 -4.43 6.83 2.03
C LEU A 101 -4.54 8.36 2.05
N ASN A 102 -5.35 8.94 1.16
CA ASN A 102 -5.49 10.39 1.04
C ASN A 102 -6.48 10.94 2.08
N PHE A 103 -5.96 11.66 3.08
CA PHE A 103 -6.75 12.16 4.21
C PHE A 103 -7.61 13.38 3.89
N SER A 104 -7.52 13.97 2.70
CA SER A 104 -8.55 14.89 2.22
C SER A 104 -9.91 14.19 1.98
N LYS A 105 -9.93 12.86 1.90
CA LYS A 105 -11.14 12.05 1.70
C LYS A 105 -11.57 11.37 2.99
N LYS A 106 -12.78 11.69 3.48
CA LYS A 106 -13.38 11.06 4.66
C LYS A 106 -13.41 9.52 4.59
N SER A 107 -13.64 8.94 3.41
CA SER A 107 -13.63 7.48 3.23
C SER A 107 -12.27 6.85 3.53
N ASN A 108 -11.16 7.53 3.22
CA ASN A 108 -9.81 7.03 3.48
C ASN A 108 -9.45 7.13 4.97
N ILE A 109 -9.93 8.16 5.67
CA ILE A 109 -9.80 8.26 7.13
C ILE A 109 -10.48 7.05 7.80
N LEU A 110 -11.71 6.72 7.39
CA LEU A 110 -12.45 5.58 7.92
C LEU A 110 -11.84 4.21 7.56
N LEU A 111 -11.07 4.12 6.48
CA LEU A 111 -10.38 2.88 6.08
C LEU A 111 -9.14 2.59 6.92
N LEU A 112 -8.46 3.61 7.45
CA LEU A 112 -7.11 3.46 8.03
C LEU A 112 -7.07 2.43 9.16
N GLU A 113 -7.97 2.53 10.15
CA GLU A 113 -7.93 1.65 11.32
C GLU A 113 -8.10 0.18 10.94
N GLU A 114 -9.11 -0.12 10.11
CA GLU A 114 -9.38 -1.49 9.66
C GLU A 114 -8.29 -2.02 8.73
N ALA A 115 -7.76 -1.18 7.83
CA ALA A 115 -6.68 -1.56 6.92
C ALA A 115 -5.38 -1.84 7.69
N SER A 116 -5.08 -1.00 8.68
CA SER A 116 -3.94 -1.17 9.59
C SER A 116 -4.05 -2.46 10.40
N ARG A 117 -5.25 -2.77 10.93
CA ARG A 117 -5.52 -4.00 11.66
C ARG A 117 -5.39 -5.25 10.77
N ARG A 118 -5.83 -5.16 9.51
CA ARG A 118 -5.84 -6.30 8.58
C ARG A 118 -4.48 -6.57 7.94
N PHE A 119 -3.76 -5.52 7.52
CA PHE A 119 -2.54 -5.63 6.73
C PHE A 119 -1.26 -5.23 7.47
N GLY A 120 -1.39 -4.71 8.70
CA GLY A 120 -0.29 -4.19 9.49
C GLY A 120 -0.09 -2.69 9.28
N LYS A 121 0.18 -1.97 10.37
CA LYS A 121 0.40 -0.51 10.32
C LYS A 121 1.60 -0.12 9.46
N GLU A 122 2.61 -0.98 9.38
CA GLU A 122 3.82 -0.82 8.57
C GLU A 122 3.54 -0.70 7.06
N LYS A 123 2.36 -1.18 6.63
CA LYS A 123 1.87 -1.07 5.25
C LYS A 123 1.11 0.23 4.99
N MET A 124 0.72 0.96 6.03
CA MET A 124 -0.13 2.14 5.92
C MET A 124 0.69 3.43 5.98
N VAL A 125 0.46 4.31 5.02
CA VAL A 125 0.94 5.69 5.02
C VAL A 125 -0.26 6.60 4.72
N ILE A 126 -0.25 7.81 5.26
CA ILE A 126 -1.31 8.79 5.01
C ILE A 126 -0.76 9.95 4.19
N SER A 127 -1.53 10.44 3.24
CA SER A 127 -1.24 11.65 2.47
C SER A 127 -2.06 12.80 3.01
N ILE A 128 -1.40 13.93 3.26
CA ILE A 128 -2.03 15.17 3.73
C ILE A 128 -1.63 16.36 2.87
N SER A 129 -2.58 17.27 2.71
CA SER A 129 -2.46 18.52 1.95
C SER A 129 -2.80 19.75 2.79
N SER A 130 -3.45 19.57 3.95
CA SER A 130 -3.61 20.63 4.96
C SER A 130 -3.21 20.17 6.37
N PHE A 131 -2.80 21.10 7.24
CA PHE A 131 -2.45 20.78 8.63
C PHE A 131 -3.66 20.29 9.44
N HIS A 132 -4.87 20.74 9.10
CA HIS A 132 -6.11 20.30 9.75
C HIS A 132 -6.33 18.79 9.59
N GLU A 133 -6.04 18.23 8.40
CA GLU A 133 -6.13 16.79 8.15
C GLU A 133 -5.25 15.98 9.12
N PHE A 134 -4.09 16.52 9.49
CA PHE A 134 -3.22 15.93 10.52
C PHE A 134 -3.76 16.17 11.93
N ALA A 135 -4.00 17.43 12.31
CA ALA A 135 -4.37 17.81 13.66
C ALA A 135 -5.67 17.13 14.14
N ASP A 136 -6.69 17.07 13.28
CA ASP A 136 -7.99 16.48 13.60
C ASP A 136 -7.91 14.96 13.79
N ASN A 137 -6.90 14.31 13.21
CA ASN A 137 -6.76 12.85 13.17
C ASN A 137 -5.45 12.35 13.81
N GLN A 138 -4.72 13.20 14.53
CA GLN A 138 -3.35 12.93 14.95
C GLN A 138 -3.21 11.59 15.69
N LYS A 139 -4.10 11.34 16.66
CA LYS A 139 -4.07 10.10 17.45
C LYS A 139 -4.26 8.85 16.59
N LEU A 140 -5.20 8.90 15.64
CA LEU A 140 -5.47 7.80 14.72
C LEU A 140 -4.25 7.56 13.80
N ILE A 141 -3.69 8.63 13.25
CA ILE A 141 -2.51 8.57 12.38
C ILE A 141 -1.32 7.94 13.12
N GLU A 142 -1.00 8.41 14.32
CA GLU A 142 0.14 7.92 15.10
C GLU A 142 -0.03 6.46 15.57
N GLN A 143 -1.28 5.98 15.72
CA GLN A 143 -1.57 4.60 16.12
C GLN A 143 -1.57 3.63 14.93
N CYS A 144 -2.10 4.06 13.79
CA CYS A 144 -2.45 3.17 12.68
C CYS A 144 -1.60 3.34 11.42
N SER A 145 -0.76 4.38 11.33
CA SER A 145 0.10 4.66 10.17
C SER A 145 1.58 4.53 10.52
N ASP A 146 2.38 4.08 9.56
CA ASP A 146 3.85 4.03 9.65
C ASP A 146 4.53 5.33 9.21
N GLY A 147 3.79 6.21 8.52
CA GLY A 147 4.32 7.49 8.10
C GLY A 147 3.31 8.41 7.47
N ILE A 148 3.81 9.59 7.11
CA ILE A 148 3.06 10.69 6.50
C ILE A 148 3.73 11.07 5.19
N LEU A 149 2.95 11.16 4.12
CA LEU A 149 3.31 11.83 2.87
C LEU A 149 2.75 13.25 2.93
N ALA A 150 3.62 14.22 3.25
CA ALA A 150 3.24 15.62 3.31
C ALA A 150 3.45 16.28 1.95
N LEU A 151 2.38 16.84 1.37
CA LEU A 151 2.44 17.56 0.10
C LEU A 151 2.90 19.01 0.31
N ASP A 152 3.47 19.60 -0.74
CA ASP A 152 4.22 20.88 -0.81
C ASP A 152 3.97 21.95 0.27
N SER A 153 2.73 22.25 0.62
CA SER A 153 2.39 23.34 1.54
C SER A 153 2.62 23.05 3.03
N LEU A 154 3.05 21.84 3.41
CA LEU A 154 3.03 21.38 4.81
C LEU A 154 4.39 21.02 5.41
N GLN A 155 5.46 21.30 4.69
CA GLN A 155 6.77 20.73 4.98
C GLN A 155 7.29 21.11 6.37
N ASP A 156 7.10 22.36 6.78
CA ASP A 156 7.55 22.84 8.09
C ASP A 156 6.55 22.53 9.22
N GLU A 157 5.25 22.65 8.96
CA GLU A 157 4.22 22.55 10.01
C GLU A 157 4.10 21.14 10.56
N VAL A 158 4.01 20.13 9.67
CA VAL A 158 3.80 18.74 10.08
C VAL A 158 5.10 18.15 10.60
N ALA A 159 6.24 18.45 9.98
CA ALA A 159 7.52 17.94 10.43
C ALA A 159 7.93 18.45 11.82
N ALA A 160 7.41 19.61 12.24
CA ALA A 160 7.67 20.17 13.56
C ALA A 160 6.93 19.45 14.69
N VAL A 161 5.72 18.93 14.43
CA VAL A 161 4.84 18.36 15.45
C VAL A 161 4.68 16.84 15.38
N SER A 162 4.95 16.23 14.21
CA SER A 162 4.79 14.80 14.02
C SER A 162 5.69 13.99 14.94
N GLN A 163 5.21 12.84 15.40
CA GLN A 163 6.03 11.84 16.12
C GLN A 163 6.37 10.63 15.25
N ILE A 164 5.87 10.59 14.01
CA ILE A 164 6.10 9.52 13.05
C ILE A 164 6.84 10.04 11.80
N PRO A 165 7.50 9.16 11.02
CA PRO A 165 8.24 9.52 9.81
C PRO A 165 7.42 10.35 8.80
N VAL A 166 7.98 11.46 8.31
CA VAL A 166 7.36 12.35 7.31
C VAL A 166 8.17 12.36 6.01
N LEU A 167 7.63 11.76 4.96
CA LEU A 167 8.14 11.87 3.59
C LEU A 167 7.59 13.16 2.97
N LEU A 168 8.47 14.08 2.61
CA LEU A 168 8.07 15.32 1.95
C LEU A 168 7.97 15.07 0.44
N HIS A 169 6.84 15.42 -0.16
CA HIS A 169 6.65 15.43 -1.61
C HIS A 169 6.60 16.88 -2.08
N THR A 170 7.66 17.31 -2.78
CA THR A 170 7.82 18.73 -3.10
C THR A 170 8.26 19.04 -4.53
N ASP A 171 7.80 20.20 -5.03
CA ASP A 171 8.20 20.83 -6.27
C ASP A 171 9.47 21.71 -6.15
N GLU A 172 10.10 21.81 -4.98
CA GLU A 172 11.37 22.53 -4.81
C GLU A 172 12.48 21.94 -5.69
N GLY A 173 13.18 22.81 -6.41
CA GLY A 173 14.19 22.46 -7.40
C GLY A 173 15.63 22.81 -7.01
N LYS A 174 15.82 23.55 -5.91
CA LYS A 174 17.14 23.96 -5.42
C LYS A 174 17.68 22.96 -4.41
N GLU A 175 18.92 22.51 -4.65
CA GLU A 175 19.56 21.49 -3.85
C GLU A 175 19.74 21.94 -2.39
N GLU A 176 20.08 23.22 -2.17
CA GLU A 176 20.29 23.80 -0.85
C GLU A 176 19.02 23.80 0.01
N GLU A 177 17.88 24.13 -0.58
CA GLU A 177 16.57 24.14 0.10
C GLU A 177 16.13 22.70 0.44
N LEU A 178 16.29 21.76 -0.49
CA LEU A 178 16.01 20.34 -0.26
C LEU A 178 16.85 19.75 0.88
N ILE A 179 18.13 20.12 0.95
CA ILE A 179 19.03 19.74 2.04
C ILE A 179 18.58 20.37 3.36
N ALA A 180 18.12 21.62 3.35
CA ALA A 180 17.60 22.28 4.56
C ALA A 180 16.36 21.54 5.10
N LEU A 181 15.42 21.17 4.23
CA LEU A 181 14.24 20.39 4.58
C LEU A 181 14.60 19.04 5.22
N LEU A 182 15.58 18.34 4.65
CA LEU A 182 16.05 17.05 5.17
C LEU A 182 16.61 17.11 6.60
N LYS A 183 17.04 18.29 7.08
CA LYS A 183 17.54 18.47 8.46
C LYS A 183 16.44 18.35 9.52
N GLY A 184 15.16 18.39 9.13
CA GLY A 184 14.03 18.19 10.04
C GLY A 184 14.09 16.84 10.78
N LYS A 185 13.76 16.84 12.08
CA LYS A 185 13.93 15.66 12.96
C LYS A 185 13.17 14.42 12.46
N TYR A 186 11.91 14.60 12.11
CA TYR A 186 11.01 13.52 11.68
C TYR A 186 10.90 13.38 10.16
N VAL A 187 11.53 14.28 9.39
CA VAL A 187 11.61 14.15 7.94
C VAL A 187 12.32 12.85 7.61
N SER A 188 11.64 11.91 6.96
CA SER A 188 12.18 10.60 6.61
C SER A 188 12.80 10.57 5.23
N GLY A 189 12.48 11.53 4.38
CA GLY A 189 13.01 11.58 3.02
C GLY A 189 12.37 12.65 2.16
N LEU A 190 12.74 12.64 0.88
CA LEU A 190 12.21 13.51 -0.16
C LEU A 190 11.65 12.69 -1.31
N SER A 191 10.57 13.19 -1.89
CA SER A 191 9.96 12.83 -3.15
C SER A 191 9.56 14.10 -3.89
N GLY A 192 9.17 13.99 -5.17
CA GLY A 192 8.72 15.13 -5.98
C GLY A 192 9.69 15.52 -7.09
N ALA A 193 9.58 16.75 -7.58
CA ALA A 193 10.08 17.14 -8.90
C ALA A 193 11.59 16.93 -9.07
N TYR A 194 12.41 17.43 -8.13
CA TYR A 194 13.88 17.33 -8.25
C TYR A 194 14.37 15.87 -8.22
N ILE A 195 13.87 15.07 -7.28
CA ILE A 195 14.28 13.66 -7.11
C ILE A 195 13.80 12.78 -8.28
N SER A 196 12.68 13.15 -8.90
CA SER A 196 12.05 12.41 -10.01
C SER A 196 12.46 12.91 -11.38
N ASN A 197 13.41 13.85 -11.46
CA ASN A 197 13.92 14.32 -12.75
C ASN A 197 14.92 13.29 -13.30
N LEU A 198 14.77 12.93 -14.58
CA LEU A 198 15.64 11.95 -15.26
C LEU A 198 17.10 12.43 -15.38
N ASP A 199 17.35 13.73 -15.33
CA ASP A 199 18.70 14.30 -15.34
C ASP A 199 19.35 14.33 -13.95
N THR A 200 18.55 14.18 -12.88
CA THR A 200 19.04 14.21 -11.51
C THR A 200 19.82 12.93 -11.19
N LYS A 201 21.06 13.11 -10.73
CA LYS A 201 21.90 12.01 -10.27
C LYS A 201 21.70 11.81 -8.76
N ILE A 202 20.74 10.96 -8.38
CA ILE A 202 20.37 10.72 -6.98
C ILE A 202 21.58 10.34 -6.11
N HIS A 203 22.51 9.53 -6.61
CA HIS A 203 23.76 9.21 -5.90
C HIS A 203 24.61 10.45 -5.55
N LYS A 204 24.70 11.43 -6.45
CA LYS A 204 25.42 12.70 -6.19
C LYS A 204 24.70 13.57 -5.17
N PHE A 205 23.37 13.66 -5.27
CA PHE A 205 22.58 14.36 -4.26
C PHE A 205 22.77 13.73 -2.86
N LYS A 206 22.83 12.40 -2.79
CA LYS A 206 23.17 11.67 -1.55
C LYS A 206 24.60 11.92 -1.07
N GLU A 207 25.58 12.11 -1.96
CA GLU A 207 26.92 12.58 -1.59
C GLU A 207 26.88 13.95 -0.95
N ARG A 208 26.19 14.91 -1.59
CA ARG A 208 26.02 16.27 -1.06
C ARG A 208 25.32 16.28 0.31
N CYS A 209 24.27 15.46 0.48
CA CYS A 209 23.62 15.27 1.78
C CYS A 209 24.61 14.84 2.88
N ARG A 210 25.54 13.93 2.56
CA ARG A 210 26.56 13.45 3.53
C ARG A 210 27.57 14.54 3.89
N GLU A 211 27.98 15.36 2.93
CA GLU A 211 28.85 16.52 3.19
C GLU A 211 28.20 17.49 4.19
N GLU A 212 26.87 17.57 4.18
CA GLU A 212 26.05 18.36 5.10
C GLU A 212 25.65 17.60 6.39
N ASN A 213 26.32 16.47 6.69
CA ASN A 213 26.08 15.60 7.85
C ASN A 213 24.67 14.98 7.92
N ILE A 214 24.00 14.82 6.78
CA ILE A 214 22.71 14.14 6.69
C ILE A 214 22.94 12.65 6.44
N SER A 215 22.43 11.82 7.37
CA SER A 215 22.51 10.37 7.25
C SER A 215 21.57 9.86 6.15
N VAL A 216 22.11 9.41 5.02
CA VAL A 216 21.39 8.77 3.91
C VAL A 216 21.87 7.33 3.70
N ASN A 217 21.10 6.52 2.95
CA ASN A 217 21.59 5.23 2.49
C ASN A 217 22.75 5.43 1.51
N ARG A 218 23.80 4.61 1.65
CA ARG A 218 24.85 4.50 0.63
C ARG A 218 24.29 3.71 -0.56
N GLU A 219 24.89 3.86 -1.74
CA GLU A 219 24.60 3.04 -2.93
C GLU A 219 24.25 1.62 -2.52
N PHE A 220 23.19 1.08 -3.13
CA PHE A 220 22.59 -0.23 -2.85
C PHE A 220 23.49 -1.11 -1.95
N GLU A 221 23.40 -0.92 -0.62
CA GLU A 221 23.74 -2.02 0.27
C GLU A 221 22.75 -3.07 -0.19
N LYS A 222 23.23 -4.10 -0.90
CA LYS A 222 22.44 -5.29 -1.23
C LYS A 222 21.78 -5.66 0.07
N GLY A 223 20.53 -5.24 0.23
CA GLY A 223 19.71 -5.59 1.36
C GLY A 223 19.73 -7.09 1.33
N ASP A 224 20.41 -7.64 2.31
CA ASP A 224 20.80 -9.03 2.42
C ASP A 224 19.80 -9.92 1.67
N SER A 225 20.13 -10.30 0.43
CA SER A 225 19.24 -11.13 -0.41
C SER A 225 19.01 -12.50 0.23
N SER A 226 19.75 -12.78 1.31
CA SER A 226 19.57 -13.80 2.33
C SER A 226 18.30 -13.65 3.20
N ARG A 227 17.55 -12.54 3.14
CA ARG A 227 16.22 -12.41 3.75
C ARG A 227 15.05 -12.65 2.80
N ARG A 228 15.32 -12.96 1.53
CA ARG A 228 14.36 -13.55 0.59
C ARG A 228 14.84 -14.93 0.14
N ASN A 229 15.13 -15.79 1.11
CA ASN A 229 14.94 -17.21 0.97
C ASN A 229 14.38 -17.68 2.30
N GLY A 230 13.24 -18.38 2.25
CA GLY A 230 12.56 -18.89 3.43
C GLY A 230 13.55 -19.60 4.33
N LYS A 231 13.86 -18.97 5.46
CA LYS A 231 14.28 -19.71 6.63
C LYS A 231 12.98 -20.37 7.09
N ILE A 232 12.85 -21.66 6.81
CA ILE A 232 12.05 -22.56 7.61
C ILE A 232 12.69 -22.47 9.00
N VAL A 233 12.28 -21.44 9.75
CA VAL A 233 12.50 -21.43 11.18
C VAL A 233 11.51 -22.46 11.68
N SER A 234 12.05 -23.59 12.13
CA SER A 234 11.34 -24.53 12.99
C SER A 234 11.05 -23.81 14.31
N GLU A 235 10.11 -22.87 14.26
CA GLU A 235 9.42 -22.38 15.44
C GLU A 235 8.12 -23.17 15.50
N SER A 236 7.98 -23.90 16.60
CA SER A 236 6.78 -24.63 16.98
C SER A 236 5.51 -23.86 16.62
N PHE A 237 4.72 -24.42 15.71
CA PHE A 237 3.38 -23.93 15.39
C PHE A 237 2.59 -23.73 16.70
N PRO A 238 2.19 -22.49 17.05
CA PRO A 238 1.26 -22.28 18.15
C PRO A 238 -0.09 -22.88 17.75
N GLU A 239 -0.83 -23.37 18.73
CA GLU A 239 -2.05 -24.17 18.62
C GLU A 239 -2.97 -23.80 17.43
N SER A 240 -3.06 -24.75 16.48
CA SER A 240 -4.02 -24.84 15.37
C SER A 240 -4.05 -23.65 14.40
N SER A 241 -3.43 -23.81 13.22
CA SER A 241 -3.54 -22.91 12.05
C SER A 241 -4.99 -22.63 11.58
N PHE A 242 -5.99 -23.35 12.11
CA PHE A 242 -7.40 -23.15 11.85
C PHE A 242 -8.08 -22.12 12.77
N SER A 243 -7.44 -21.71 13.88
CA SER A 243 -8.01 -20.72 14.81
C SER A 243 -8.26 -19.37 14.13
N VAL A 244 -7.43 -18.99 13.17
CA VAL A 244 -7.58 -17.74 12.41
C VAL A 244 -8.92 -17.67 11.66
N LEU A 245 -9.42 -18.79 11.16
CA LEU A 245 -10.72 -18.84 10.47
C LEU A 245 -11.87 -18.64 11.46
N GLN A 246 -11.73 -19.13 12.69
CA GLN A 246 -12.71 -18.91 13.75
C GLN A 246 -12.74 -17.44 14.18
N ASP A 247 -11.57 -16.79 14.30
CA ASP A 247 -11.47 -15.37 14.65
C ASP A 247 -12.08 -14.48 13.57
N VAL A 248 -11.77 -14.77 12.29
CA VAL A 248 -12.36 -14.05 11.15
C VAL A 248 -13.87 -14.26 11.12
N TYR A 249 -14.36 -15.49 11.35
CA TYR A 249 -15.79 -15.75 11.38
C TYR A 249 -16.51 -15.01 12.53
N LYS A 250 -15.89 -15.00 13.72
CA LYS A 250 -16.40 -14.25 14.88
C LYS A 250 -16.49 -12.76 14.61
N LEU A 251 -15.48 -12.18 13.94
CA LEU A 251 -15.52 -10.78 13.50
C LEU A 251 -16.68 -10.52 12.53
N ILE A 252 -16.92 -11.42 11.58
CA ILE A 252 -18.03 -11.29 10.61
C ILE A 252 -19.38 -11.30 11.34
N LEU A 253 -19.56 -12.22 12.29
CA LEU A 253 -20.76 -12.29 13.14
C LEU A 253 -20.94 -11.01 13.97
N ASP A 254 -19.87 -10.54 14.63
CA ASP A 254 -19.89 -9.30 15.40
C ASP A 254 -20.31 -8.10 14.52
N ARG A 255 -19.76 -7.97 13.32
CA ARG A 255 -20.17 -6.88 12.40
C ARG A 255 -21.59 -7.01 11.87
N LYS A 256 -22.15 -8.21 11.85
CA LYS A 256 -23.57 -8.42 11.52
C LYS A 256 -24.49 -7.94 12.65
N GLU A 257 -24.12 -8.22 13.90
CA GLU A 257 -24.88 -7.81 15.09
C GLU A 257 -24.65 -6.33 15.47
N ASN A 258 -23.43 -5.84 15.26
CA ASN A 258 -22.97 -4.49 15.58
C ASN A 258 -22.47 -3.78 14.30
N PRO A 259 -23.39 -3.23 13.46
CA PRO A 259 -23.01 -2.61 12.19
C PRO A 259 -22.09 -1.40 12.37
N GLN A 260 -21.04 -1.33 11.55
CA GLN A 260 -20.19 -0.15 11.45
C GLN A 260 -20.36 0.48 10.07
N GLU A 261 -20.79 1.75 10.04
CA GLU A 261 -20.99 2.51 8.82
C GLU A 261 -19.67 2.57 8.00
N GLY A 262 -19.75 2.23 6.71
CA GLY A 262 -18.59 2.19 5.81
C GLY A 262 -17.77 0.90 5.84
N SER A 263 -18.09 -0.07 6.70
CA SER A 263 -17.46 -1.39 6.71
C SER A 263 -17.81 -2.19 5.45
N TYR A 264 -16.81 -2.88 4.88
CA TYR A 264 -17.03 -3.77 3.74
C TYR A 264 -17.95 -4.95 4.08
N ILE A 265 -17.87 -5.49 5.31
CA ILE A 265 -18.74 -6.57 5.77
C ILE A 265 -20.20 -6.10 5.77
N ASN A 266 -20.47 -4.91 6.32
CA ASN A 266 -21.80 -4.34 6.34
C ASN A 266 -22.29 -4.03 4.93
N TYR A 267 -21.43 -3.54 4.03
CA TYR A 267 -21.77 -3.39 2.61
C TYR A 267 -22.20 -4.70 1.95
N LEU A 268 -21.54 -5.83 2.24
CA LEU A 268 -21.93 -7.13 1.70
C LEU A 268 -23.30 -7.57 2.24
N PHE A 269 -23.57 -7.39 3.54
CA PHE A 269 -24.87 -7.70 4.13
C PHE A 269 -25.98 -6.78 3.60
N ASP A 270 -25.73 -5.48 3.47
CA ASP A 270 -26.69 -4.50 2.94
C ASP A 270 -27.08 -4.81 1.48
N LYS A 271 -26.15 -5.36 0.69
CA LYS A 271 -26.42 -5.80 -0.69
C LYS A 271 -27.01 -7.20 -0.76
N GLY A 272 -26.98 -7.95 0.33
CA GLY A 272 -27.59 -9.26 0.46
C GLY A 272 -26.91 -10.38 -0.32
N THR A 273 -27.60 -11.52 -0.36
CA THR A 273 -27.09 -12.80 -0.85
C THR A 273 -26.51 -12.71 -2.28
N ASP A 274 -27.14 -12.01 -3.21
CA ASP A 274 -26.68 -11.94 -4.60
C ASP A 274 -25.28 -11.34 -4.73
N LYS A 275 -24.97 -10.31 -3.94
CA LYS A 275 -23.64 -9.69 -3.94
C LYS A 275 -22.59 -10.61 -3.35
N ILE A 276 -22.93 -11.33 -2.29
CA ILE A 276 -22.04 -12.31 -1.64
C ILE A 276 -21.74 -13.45 -2.63
N LEU A 277 -22.76 -14.02 -3.26
CA LEU A 277 -22.60 -15.09 -4.26
C LEU A 277 -21.80 -14.64 -5.47
N LYS A 278 -21.98 -13.39 -5.92
CA LYS A 278 -21.16 -12.82 -6.99
C LYS A 278 -19.67 -12.82 -6.63
N LYS A 279 -19.32 -12.39 -5.41
CA LYS A 279 -17.93 -12.43 -4.92
C LYS A 279 -17.39 -13.85 -4.88
N ILE A 280 -18.15 -14.81 -4.34
CA ILE A 280 -17.76 -16.23 -4.34
C ILE A 280 -17.47 -16.73 -5.77
N GLY A 281 -18.30 -16.39 -6.74
CA GLY A 281 -18.07 -16.76 -8.15
C GLY A 281 -16.84 -16.09 -8.78
N GLU A 282 -16.58 -14.83 -8.43
CA GLU A 282 -15.36 -14.11 -8.83
C GLU A 282 -14.11 -14.84 -8.28
N GLU A 283 -14.01 -15.04 -6.97
CA GLU A 283 -12.83 -15.69 -6.36
C GLU A 283 -12.63 -17.14 -6.86
N CYS A 284 -13.71 -17.89 -7.08
CA CYS A 284 -13.62 -19.23 -7.69
C CYS A 284 -12.96 -19.18 -9.08
N THR A 285 -13.30 -18.15 -9.89
CA THR A 285 -12.71 -17.97 -11.21
C THR A 285 -11.25 -17.54 -11.12
N ASP A 286 -10.92 -16.69 -10.15
CA ASP A 286 -9.57 -16.21 -9.91
C ASP A 286 -8.64 -17.35 -9.43
N ILE A 287 -9.12 -18.26 -8.57
CA ILE A 287 -8.40 -19.50 -8.23
C ILE A 287 -8.09 -20.33 -9.48
N VAL A 288 -9.04 -20.48 -10.41
CA VAL A 288 -8.83 -21.24 -11.65
C VAL A 288 -7.74 -20.58 -12.51
N ILE A 289 -7.73 -19.25 -12.59
CA ILE A 289 -6.73 -18.49 -13.33
C ILE A 289 -5.36 -18.61 -12.67
N ALA A 290 -5.26 -18.37 -11.36
CA ALA A 290 -4.04 -18.47 -10.58
C ALA A 290 -3.43 -19.87 -10.66
N ALA A 291 -4.26 -20.91 -10.54
CA ALA A 291 -3.85 -22.31 -10.68
C ALA A 291 -3.30 -22.63 -12.07
N LYS A 292 -3.92 -22.08 -13.13
CA LYS A 292 -3.43 -22.24 -14.50
C LYS A 292 -2.10 -21.53 -14.74
N ASN A 293 -1.83 -20.44 -14.02
CA ASN A 293 -0.60 -19.67 -14.13
C ASN A 293 0.54 -20.22 -13.25
N GLU A 294 0.30 -21.29 -12.48
CA GLU A 294 1.24 -21.91 -11.53
C GLU A 294 1.78 -20.94 -10.45
N ASP A 295 1.04 -19.86 -10.15
CA ASP A 295 1.41 -18.88 -9.12
C ASP A 295 0.92 -19.31 -7.74
N LYS A 296 1.82 -19.92 -6.95
CA LYS A 296 1.49 -20.45 -5.62
C LYS A 296 1.00 -19.37 -4.64
N GLU A 297 1.53 -18.15 -4.73
CA GLU A 297 1.14 -17.06 -3.83
C GLU A 297 -0.24 -16.54 -4.19
N GLU A 298 -0.51 -16.36 -5.49
CA GLU A 298 -1.82 -15.98 -6.01
C GLU A 298 -2.87 -17.05 -5.65
N ILE A 299 -2.57 -18.35 -5.82
CA ILE A 299 -3.50 -19.43 -5.42
C ILE A 299 -3.86 -19.35 -3.94
N ALA A 300 -2.87 -19.13 -3.05
CA ALA A 300 -3.12 -19.04 -1.62
C ALA A 300 -3.95 -17.80 -1.25
N CYS A 301 -3.72 -16.69 -1.94
CA CYS A 301 -4.52 -15.46 -1.86
C CYS A 301 -5.98 -15.73 -2.21
N GLU A 302 -6.25 -16.24 -3.42
CA GLU A 302 -7.60 -16.42 -3.91
C GLU A 302 -8.39 -17.47 -3.10
N ILE A 303 -7.72 -18.52 -2.60
CA ILE A 303 -8.33 -19.46 -1.64
C ILE A 303 -8.74 -18.76 -0.35
N SER A 304 -7.90 -17.86 0.17
CA SER A 304 -8.18 -17.14 1.41
C SER A 304 -9.40 -16.22 1.26
N ASP A 305 -9.56 -15.57 0.11
CA ASP A 305 -10.71 -14.72 -0.18
C ASP A 305 -11.98 -15.51 -0.41
N LEU A 306 -11.89 -16.64 -1.12
CA LEU A 306 -13.01 -17.56 -1.25
C LEU A 306 -13.50 -18.01 0.12
N LEU A 307 -12.60 -18.43 1.01
CA LEU A 307 -12.94 -18.83 2.38
C LEU A 307 -13.59 -17.67 3.16
N TYR A 308 -13.07 -16.45 3.03
CA TYR A 308 -13.67 -15.26 3.63
C TYR A 308 -15.11 -15.03 3.16
N HIS A 309 -15.35 -15.08 1.84
CA HIS A 309 -16.69 -14.87 1.29
C HIS A 309 -17.65 -16.03 1.60
N ILE A 310 -17.15 -17.26 1.70
CA ILE A 310 -17.92 -18.40 2.23
C ILE A 310 -18.31 -18.14 3.69
N MET A 311 -17.41 -17.64 4.54
CA MET A 311 -17.73 -17.28 5.93
C MET A 311 -18.76 -16.14 6.02
N VAL A 312 -18.72 -15.16 5.12
CA VAL A 312 -19.77 -14.14 5.03
C VAL A 312 -21.12 -14.76 4.63
N LEU A 313 -21.13 -15.70 3.68
CA LEU A 313 -22.34 -16.44 3.31
C LEU A 313 -22.86 -17.30 4.48
N MET A 314 -21.96 -17.94 5.22
CA MET A 314 -22.29 -18.71 6.43
C MET A 314 -23.02 -17.83 7.45
N ALA A 315 -22.46 -16.67 7.79
CA ALA A 315 -23.11 -15.70 8.67
C ALA A 315 -24.43 -15.18 8.09
N GLU A 316 -24.53 -15.03 6.77
CA GLU A 316 -25.76 -14.62 6.10
C GLU A 316 -26.88 -15.67 6.21
N LYS A 317 -26.52 -16.95 6.19
CA LYS A 317 -27.43 -18.10 6.24
C LYS A 317 -27.59 -18.73 7.61
N GLY A 318 -26.89 -18.23 8.63
CA GLY A 318 -26.90 -18.79 9.97
C GLY A 318 -26.27 -20.19 10.05
N ILE A 319 -25.25 -20.44 9.23
CA ILE A 319 -24.48 -21.70 9.19
C ILE A 319 -23.21 -21.51 10.02
N PHE A 320 -22.86 -22.45 10.88
CA PHE A 320 -21.67 -22.39 11.73
C PHE A 320 -20.65 -23.47 11.34
N TRP A 321 -19.44 -23.36 11.89
CA TRP A 321 -18.38 -24.35 11.62
C TRP A 321 -18.77 -25.74 12.12
N GLU A 322 -19.61 -25.83 13.15
CA GLU A 322 -20.21 -27.05 13.65
C GLU A 322 -21.04 -27.74 12.57
N ASP A 323 -21.87 -27.00 11.83
CA ASP A 323 -22.69 -27.54 10.74
C ASP A 323 -21.81 -28.08 9.60
N ILE A 324 -20.76 -27.36 9.23
CA ILE A 324 -19.80 -27.79 8.19
C ILE A 324 -19.02 -29.04 8.66
N THR A 325 -18.60 -29.07 9.92
CA THR A 325 -17.88 -30.21 10.49
C THR A 325 -18.77 -31.44 10.56
N GLN A 326 -20.04 -31.25 10.93
CA GLN A 326 -21.03 -32.32 10.94
C GLN A 326 -21.18 -32.94 9.55
N GLU A 327 -21.38 -32.10 8.52
CA GLU A 327 -21.48 -32.54 7.12
C GLU A 327 -20.22 -33.28 6.66
N LEU A 328 -19.02 -32.74 6.92
CA LEU A 328 -17.76 -33.35 6.50
C LEU A 328 -17.44 -34.66 7.22
N THR A 329 -17.90 -34.83 8.45
CA THR A 329 -17.68 -36.05 9.23
C THR A 329 -18.77 -37.10 9.01
N GLY A 330 -19.84 -36.76 8.28
CA GLY A 330 -20.96 -37.64 7.99
C GLY A 330 -21.68 -38.14 9.24
N LYS A 331 -21.70 -37.35 10.32
CA LYS A 331 -22.28 -37.71 11.63
C LYS A 331 -23.57 -36.99 11.93
#